data_AF-A0A9D0N367-F1
#
_entry.id   AF-A0A9D0N367-F1
#
_cell.length_a   1.000
_cell.length_b   1.000
_cell.length_c   1.000
_cell.angle_alpha   90.00
_cell.angle_beta   90.00
_cell.angle_gamma   90.00
#
_symmetry.space_group_name_H-M   'P 1'
#
loop_
_entity.id
_entity.type
_entity.pdbx_description
1 polymer ?
#
loop_
_entity_poly.entity_id
_entity_poly.type
_entity_poly.pdbx_seq_one_letter_code
_entity_poly.pdbx_strand_id
1 'polypeptide(L)'
;MFELSQDRKGVTWDVLMYVPTVVGLGIGALMFWYDKNQGLAYLLFFLACFFLFQGVHRILGRMLVLPQSPVSLDVSRQRVSLALRNGEVVELVKNVRYFSDHAGKSFGLTGMDMMGSKRQYVFHKGQFADVVAFGRVADALKVFA
;
A
#
# COMPACT_ATOMS: atom_id res chain seq x y z
N MET A 1 17.75 -11.48 -1.88
CA MET A 1 17.18 -10.67 -0.78
C MET A 1 17.35 -9.18 -1.06
N PHE A 2 16.24 -8.44 -1.03
CA PHE A 2 16.17 -6.99 -1.22
C PHE A 2 15.62 -6.36 0.06
N GLU A 3 16.34 -5.41 0.63
CA GLU A 3 15.86 -4.62 1.77
C GLU A 3 15.00 -3.45 1.29
N LEU A 4 13.90 -3.23 2.00
CA LEU A 4 12.94 -2.18 1.70
C LEU A 4 13.10 -1.04 2.70
N SER A 5 13.02 0.18 2.18
CA SER A 5 13.12 1.42 2.93
C SER A 5 11.84 2.25 2.79
N GLN A 6 11.74 3.31 3.58
CA GLN A 6 10.55 4.17 3.59
C GLN A 6 10.49 5.02 2.31
N ASP A 7 9.35 5.00 1.62
CA ASP A 7 9.12 5.85 0.45
C ASP A 7 8.68 7.26 0.87
N ARG A 8 9.63 8.09 1.32
CA ARG A 8 9.35 9.45 1.80
C ARG A 8 8.72 10.34 0.73
N LYS A 9 9.17 10.23 -0.53
CA LYS A 9 8.63 11.04 -1.63
C LYS A 9 7.18 10.65 -1.93
N GLY A 10 6.88 9.34 -1.98
CA GLY A 10 5.52 8.84 -2.15
C GLY A 10 4.60 9.24 -1.00
N VAL A 11 5.11 9.24 0.24
CA VAL A 11 4.38 9.73 1.41
C VAL A 11 4.03 11.21 1.28
N THR A 12 4.97 12.07 0.84
CA THR A 12 4.66 13.49 0.61
C THR A 12 3.53 13.68 -0.40
N TRP A 13 3.54 12.91 -1.50
CA TRP A 13 2.46 12.95 -2.49
C TRP A 13 1.13 12.46 -1.94
N ASP A 14 1.12 11.37 -1.19
CA ASP A 14 -0.10 10.86 -0.57
C ASP A 14 -0.65 11.87 0.45
N VAL A 15 0.20 12.48 1.29
CA VAL A 15 -0.22 13.53 2.25
C VAL A 15 -0.80 14.73 1.52
N LEU A 16 -0.15 15.20 0.46
CA LEU A 16 -0.60 16.35 -0.33
C LEU A 16 -1.96 16.11 -1.00
N MET A 17 -2.28 14.86 -1.37
CA MET A 17 -3.56 14.50 -1.98
C MET A 17 -4.66 14.26 -0.94
N TYR A 18 -4.37 13.49 0.11
CA TYR A 18 -5.38 13.07 1.08
C TYR A 18 -5.74 14.16 2.09
N VAL A 19 -4.77 14.94 2.59
CA VAL A 19 -5.04 15.94 3.64
C VAL A 19 -6.02 17.01 3.14
N PRO A 20 -5.82 17.67 1.99
CA PRO A 20 -6.78 18.65 1.49
C PRO A 20 -8.15 18.04 1.18
N THR A 21 -8.18 16.80 0.67
CA THR A 21 -9.44 16.09 0.37
C THR A 21 -10.25 15.84 1.63
N VAL A 22 -9.64 15.26 2.67
CA VAL A 22 -10.31 14.98 3.94
C VAL A 22 -10.75 16.26 4.63
N VAL A 23 -9.91 17.30 4.63
CA VAL A 23 -10.25 18.61 5.21
C VAL A 23 -11.41 19.26 4.46
N GLY A 24 -11.38 19.27 3.12
CA GLY A 24 -12.45 19.84 2.30
C GLY A 24 -13.78 19.12 2.50
N LEU A 25 -13.77 17.78 2.54
CA LEU A 25 -14.95 16.98 2.85
C LEU A 25 -15.48 17.24 4.27
N GLY A 26 -14.58 17.35 5.25
CA GLY A 26 -14.95 17.64 6.64
C GLY A 26 -15.56 19.03 6.81
N ILE A 27 -14.95 20.06 6.20
CA ILE A 27 -15.49 21.42 6.19
C ILE A 27 -16.86 21.43 5.50
N GLY A 28 -16.97 20.80 4.33
CA GLY A 28 -18.24 20.68 3.60
C GLY A 28 -19.32 20.01 4.45
N ALA A 29 -18.99 18.90 5.12
CA ALA A 29 -19.92 18.22 6.03
C ALA A 29 -20.45 19.14 7.14
N LEU A 30 -19.56 19.93 7.75
CA LEU A 30 -19.93 20.91 8.77
C LEU A 30 -20.82 22.02 8.19
N MET A 31 -20.49 22.55 7.01
CA MET A 31 -21.30 23.58 6.35
C MET A 31 -22.74 23.09 6.10
N PHE A 32 -22.91 21.89 5.53
CA PHE A 32 -24.24 21.33 5.27
C PHE A 32 -24.99 20.91 6.54
N TRP A 33 -24.26 20.59 7.61
CA TRP A 33 -24.87 20.36 8.92
C TRP A 33 -25.57 21.62 9.45
N TYR A 34 -24.89 22.77 9.37
CA TYR A 34 -25.47 24.06 9.78
C TYR A 34 -26.57 24.55 8.83
N ASP A 35 -26.51 24.19 7.54
CA ASP A 35 -27.53 24.51 6.54
C ASP A 35 -28.78 23.60 6.63
N LYS A 36 -28.92 22.82 7.71
CA LYS A 36 -30.00 21.84 7.96
C LYS A 36 -30.13 20.75 6.88
N ASN A 37 -29.16 20.62 5.98
CA ASN A 37 -29.09 19.55 4.99
C ASN A 37 -28.33 18.34 5.55
N GLN A 38 -28.97 17.64 6.50
CA GLN A 38 -28.35 16.54 7.22
C GLN A 38 -27.94 15.38 6.31
N GLY A 39 -28.68 15.13 5.22
CA GLY A 39 -28.36 14.06 4.27
C GLY A 39 -26.98 14.25 3.63
N LEU A 40 -26.71 15.45 3.10
CA LEU A 40 -25.39 15.78 2.53
C LEU A 40 -24.30 15.84 3.60
N ALA A 41 -24.62 16.37 4.79
CA ALA A 41 -23.67 16.41 5.89
C ALA A 41 -23.16 15.01 6.28
N TYR A 42 -24.07 14.05 6.45
CA TYR A 42 -23.71 12.67 6.78
C TYR A 42 -22.90 12.01 5.67
N LEU A 43 -23.28 12.21 4.40
CA LEU A 43 -22.56 11.65 3.26
C LEU A 43 -21.12 12.19 3.19
N LEU A 44 -20.94 13.51 3.29
CA LEU A 44 -19.62 14.13 3.23
C LEU A 44 -18.75 13.74 4.42
N PHE A 45 -19.33 13.65 5.62
CA PHE A 45 -18.61 13.19 6.80
C PHE A 45 -18.18 11.72 6.66
N PHE A 46 -19.08 10.85 6.18
CA PHE A 46 -18.76 9.46 5.89
C PHE A 46 -17.60 9.35 4.88
N LEU A 47 -17.65 10.13 3.79
CA LEU A 47 -16.58 10.17 2.80
C LEU A 47 -15.26 10.68 3.42
N ALA A 48 -15.31 11.72 4.25
CA ALA A 48 -14.12 12.23 4.95
C ALA A 48 -13.46 11.14 5.80
N CYS A 49 -14.25 10.40 6.60
CA CYS A 49 -13.77 9.29 7.41
C CYS A 49 -13.22 8.14 6.55
N PHE A 50 -13.89 7.80 5.46
CA PHE A 50 -13.44 6.75 4.54
C PHE A 50 -12.09 7.10 3.89
N PHE A 51 -11.97 8.31 3.33
CA PHE A 51 -10.72 8.78 2.73
C PHE A 51 -9.60 8.93 3.77
N LEU A 52 -9.92 9.35 4.99
CA LEU A 52 -8.95 9.40 6.09
C LEU A 52 -8.40 8.01 6.38
N PHE A 53 -9.27 7.00 6.56
CA PHE A 53 -8.85 5.64 6.85
C PHE A 53 -7.99 5.04 5.74
N GLN A 54 -8.42 5.19 4.48
CA GLN A 54 -7.66 4.72 3.31
C GLN A 54 -6.32 5.46 3.16
N GLY A 55 -6.31 6.77 3.36
CA GLY A 55 -5.11 7.61 3.29
C GLY A 55 -4.09 7.23 4.35
N VAL A 56 -4.53 7.08 5.60
CA VAL A 56 -3.67 6.65 6.72
C VAL A 56 -3.08 5.27 6.43
N HIS A 57 -3.88 4.28 6.05
CA HIS A 57 -3.38 2.94 5.76
C HIS A 57 -2.32 2.95 4.63
N ARG A 58 -2.56 3.72 3.57
CA ARG A 58 -1.62 3.87 2.44
C ARG A 58 -0.32 4.55 2.86
N ILE A 59 -0.39 5.65 3.61
CA ILE A 59 0.78 6.39 4.10
C ILE A 59 1.61 5.49 5.04
N LEU A 60 0.98 4.82 6.01
CA LEU A 60 1.65 3.92 6.94
C LEU A 60 2.28 2.72 6.24
N GLY A 61 1.63 2.21 5.19
CA GLY A 61 2.17 1.16 4.33
C GLY A 61 3.45 1.59 3.61
N ARG A 62 3.48 2.82 3.05
CA ARG A 62 4.69 3.38 2.41
C ARG A 62 5.83 3.65 3.38
N MET A 63 5.50 4.05 4.60
CA MET A 63 6.48 4.27 5.66
C MET A 63 7.00 2.97 6.28
N LEU A 64 6.44 1.81 5.90
CA LEU A 64 6.78 0.51 6.46
C LEU A 64 6.73 0.53 8.00
N VAL A 65 5.69 1.15 8.57
CA VAL A 65 5.54 1.27 10.04
C VAL A 65 4.60 0.21 10.60
N LEU A 66 3.70 -0.33 9.77
CA LEU A 66 2.75 -1.35 10.22
C LEU A 66 3.52 -2.64 10.58
N PRO A 67 3.08 -3.39 11.61
CA PRO A 67 3.74 -4.65 12.00
C PRO A 67 3.84 -5.64 10.84
N GLN A 68 2.81 -5.66 9.98
CA GLN A 68 2.70 -6.54 8.83
C GLN A 68 3.27 -5.93 7.54
N SER A 69 3.97 -4.79 7.61
CA SER A 69 4.66 -4.21 6.46
C SER A 69 5.88 -5.07 6.09
N PRO A 70 6.04 -5.45 4.81
CA PRO A 70 7.22 -6.17 4.35
C PRO A 70 8.44 -5.24 4.37
N VAL A 71 9.47 -5.60 5.13
CA VAL A 71 10.75 -4.87 5.23
C VAL A 71 11.85 -5.49 4.38
N SER A 72 11.69 -6.75 3.97
CA SER A 72 12.55 -7.35 2.95
C SER A 72 11.79 -8.32 2.07
N LEU A 73 12.26 -8.47 0.84
CA LEU A 73 11.70 -9.34 -0.18
C LEU A 73 12.80 -10.25 -0.74
N ASP A 74 12.56 -11.56 -0.72
CA ASP A 74 13.40 -12.54 -1.40
C ASP A 74 12.59 -13.27 -2.47
N VAL A 75 13.04 -13.16 -3.71
CA VAL A 75 12.36 -13.72 -4.88
C VAL A 75 13.21 -14.83 -5.44
N SER A 76 12.64 -16.03 -5.51
CA SER A 76 13.19 -17.17 -6.23
C SER A 76 12.21 -17.59 -7.34
N ARG A 77 12.66 -18.45 -8.26
CA ARG A 77 11.80 -18.98 -9.34
C ARG A 77 10.61 -19.79 -8.84
N GLN A 78 10.66 -20.29 -7.60
CA GLN A 78 9.63 -21.19 -7.04
C GLN A 78 8.95 -20.63 -5.79
N ARG A 79 9.55 -19.66 -5.10
CA ARG A 79 9.01 -19.08 -3.87
C ARG A 79 9.23 -17.58 -3.81
N VAL A 80 8.31 -16.89 -3.14
CA VAL A 80 8.51 -15.49 -2.73
C VAL A 80 8.41 -15.43 -1.22
N SER A 81 9.47 -14.98 -0.57
CA SER A 81 9.56 -14.84 0.88
C SER A 81 9.63 -13.37 1.27
N LEU A 82 8.92 -13.01 2.32
CA LEU A 82 8.77 -11.66 2.85
C LEU A 82 9.14 -11.66 4.33
N ALA A 83 10.10 -10.84 4.73
CA ALA A 83 10.27 -10.55 6.16
C ALA A 83 9.42 -9.32 6.48
N LEU A 84 8.62 -9.43 7.53
CA LEU A 84 7.72 -8.38 8.02
C LEU A 84 8.41 -7.58 9.13
N ARG A 85 7.90 -6.37 9.39
CA ARG A 85 8.48 -5.47 10.40
C ARG A 85 8.44 -6.03 11.82
N ASN A 86 7.46 -6.87 12.14
CA ASN A 86 7.37 -7.56 13.42
C ASN A 86 8.37 -8.73 13.57
N GLY A 87 9.20 -9.00 12.55
CA GLY A 87 10.16 -10.11 12.54
C GLY A 87 9.61 -11.43 12.01
N GLU A 88 8.32 -11.50 11.67
CA GLU A 88 7.73 -12.69 11.04
C GLU A 88 8.23 -12.84 9.60
N VAL A 89 8.41 -14.08 9.16
CA VAL A 89 8.71 -14.40 7.76
C VAL A 89 7.50 -15.09 7.14
N VAL A 90 6.97 -14.50 6.08
CA VAL A 90 5.84 -15.03 5.31
C VAL A 90 6.35 -15.52 3.96
N GLU A 91 6.17 -16.82 3.71
CA GLU A 91 6.42 -17.41 2.40
C GLU A 91 5.12 -17.59 1.63
N LEU A 92 5.08 -17.04 0.41
CA LEU A 92 4.00 -17.24 -0.54
C LEU A 92 4.32 -18.48 -1.38
N VAL A 93 3.50 -19.52 -1.22
CA VAL A 93 3.77 -20.86 -1.76
C VAL A 93 2.77 -21.33 -2.82
N LYS A 94 1.57 -20.74 -2.86
CA LYS A 94 0.52 -21.11 -3.82
C LYS A 94 -0.16 -19.89 -4.41
N ASN A 95 -0.61 -20.01 -5.66
CA ASN A 95 -1.34 -18.97 -6.38
C ASN A 95 -0.67 -17.59 -6.33
N VAL A 96 0.66 -17.57 -6.43
CA VAL A 96 1.44 -16.33 -6.50
C VAL A 96 1.08 -15.63 -7.80
N ARG A 97 0.57 -14.40 -7.71
CA ARG A 97 0.30 -13.55 -8.88
C ARG A 97 0.99 -12.21 -8.72
N TYR A 98 1.63 -11.79 -9.80
CA TYR A 98 2.27 -10.51 -9.95
C TYR A 98 1.37 -9.55 -10.76
N PHE A 99 1.21 -8.33 -10.27
CA PHE A 99 0.46 -7.28 -10.96
C PHE A 99 1.37 -6.08 -11.19
N SER A 100 1.73 -5.81 -12.44
CA SER A 100 2.43 -4.58 -12.78
C SER A 100 1.47 -3.38 -12.78
N ASP A 101 1.91 -2.26 -12.21
CA ASP A 101 1.20 -0.99 -12.35
C ASP A 101 1.42 -0.42 -13.75
N HIS A 102 0.37 0.10 -14.37
CA HIS A 102 0.42 0.69 -15.71
C HIS A 102 1.35 1.91 -15.77
N ALA A 103 1.42 2.68 -14.67
CA ALA A 103 2.33 3.83 -14.56
C ALA A 103 3.77 3.43 -14.19
N GLY A 104 4.05 2.14 -13.92
CA GLY A 104 5.36 1.63 -13.54
C GLY A 104 5.90 2.18 -12.21
N LYS A 105 5.03 2.72 -11.34
CA LYS A 105 5.41 3.30 -10.04
C LYS A 105 5.30 2.30 -8.89
N SER A 106 4.60 1.20 -9.10
CA SER A 106 4.40 0.14 -8.12
C SER A 106 4.19 -1.21 -8.78
N PHE A 107 4.13 -2.25 -7.96
CA PHE A 107 3.56 -3.53 -8.35
C PHE A 107 2.81 -4.15 -7.17
N GLY A 108 1.82 -4.96 -7.47
CA GLY A 108 1.10 -5.79 -6.52
C GLY A 108 1.62 -7.22 -6.53
N LEU A 109 1.62 -7.86 -5.38
CA LEU A 109 1.90 -9.27 -5.22
C LEU A 109 0.79 -9.88 -4.36
N THR A 110 0.22 -10.99 -4.81
CA THR A 110 -0.70 -11.79 -3.99
C THR A 110 -0.26 -13.24 -4.02
N GLY A 111 -0.60 -13.98 -2.97
CA GLY A 111 -0.35 -15.41 -2.88
C GLY A 111 -1.00 -15.98 -1.61
N MET A 112 -1.02 -17.30 -1.50
CA MET A 112 -1.36 -17.98 -0.25
C MET A 112 -0.08 -18.33 0.51
N ASP A 113 -0.13 -18.10 1.82
CA ASP A 113 0.93 -18.54 2.74
C ASP A 113 0.80 -20.03 3.09
N MET A 114 1.76 -20.54 3.87
CA MET A 114 1.78 -21.93 4.34
C MET A 114 0.57 -22.29 5.23
N MET A 115 -0.08 -21.31 5.83
CA MET A 115 -1.30 -21.50 6.63
C MET A 115 -2.57 -21.46 5.75
N GLY A 116 -2.43 -21.33 4.43
CA GLY A 116 -3.54 -21.22 3.49
C GLY A 116 -4.21 -19.84 3.49
N SER A 117 -3.66 -18.85 4.18
CA SER A 117 -4.22 -17.50 4.22
C SER A 117 -3.80 -16.71 2.98
N LYS A 118 -4.76 -16.04 2.34
CA LYS A 118 -4.49 -15.15 1.21
C LYS A 118 -3.82 -13.88 1.71
N ARG A 119 -2.66 -13.57 1.14
CA ARG A 119 -1.89 -12.36 1.42
C ARG A 119 -1.82 -11.48 0.18
N GLN A 120 -1.78 -10.17 0.40
CA GLN A 120 -1.65 -9.18 -0.65
C GLN A 120 -0.74 -8.06 -0.17
N TYR A 121 0.23 -7.73 -1.01
CA TYR A 121 1.20 -6.69 -0.76
C TYR A 121 1.28 -5.77 -1.98
N VAL A 122 1.52 -4.49 -1.74
CA VAL A 122 1.80 -3.51 -2.77
C VAL A 122 3.15 -2.90 -2.46
N PHE A 123 4.04 -2.94 -3.45
CA PHE A 123 5.38 -2.40 -3.35
C PHE A 123 5.50 -1.19 -4.26
N HIS A 124 6.08 -0.13 -3.74
CA HIS A 124 6.30 1.11 -4.46
C HIS A 124 7.76 1.27 -4.83
N LYS A 125 8.01 1.85 -6.01
CA LYS A 125 9.35 2.08 -6.53
C LYS A 125 10.29 2.79 -5.55
N GLY A 126 9.76 3.74 -4.77
CA GLY A 126 10.51 4.49 -3.76
C GLY A 126 10.87 3.70 -2.50
N GLN A 127 10.40 2.45 -2.35
CA GLN A 127 10.76 1.58 -1.24
C GLN A 127 12.05 0.79 -1.50
N PHE A 128 12.53 0.75 -2.74
CA PHE A 128 13.76 0.05 -3.10
C PHE A 128 14.96 0.99 -3.06
N ALA A 129 16.16 0.44 -2.85
CA ALA A 129 17.41 1.21 -2.79
C ALA A 129 17.61 2.09 -4.04
N ASP A 130 17.31 1.54 -5.22
CA ASP A 130 17.37 2.26 -6.48
C ASP A 130 16.36 1.70 -7.51
N VAL A 131 16.28 2.38 -8.66
CA VAL A 131 15.42 2.01 -9.78
C VAL A 131 15.83 0.66 -10.39
N VAL A 132 17.11 0.31 -10.33
CA VAL A 132 17.64 -0.93 -10.89
C VAL A 132 17.20 -2.12 -10.06
N ALA A 133 17.25 -2.02 -8.73
CA ALA A 133 16.76 -3.02 -7.79
C ALA A 133 15.26 -3.25 -7.96
N PHE A 134 14.46 -2.17 -8.10
CA PHE A 134 13.04 -2.29 -8.43
C PHE A 134 12.82 -3.04 -9.75
N GLY A 135 13.58 -2.69 -10.80
CA GLY A 135 13.52 -3.36 -12.10
C GLY A 135 13.86 -4.85 -12.01
N ARG A 136 14.97 -5.21 -11.34
CA ARG A 136 15.39 -6.61 -11.14
C ARG A 136 14.34 -7.44 -10.43
N VAL A 137 13.71 -6.89 -9.39
CA VAL A 137 12.63 -7.56 -8.66
C VAL A 137 11.40 -7.73 -9.54
N ALA A 138 10.99 -6.67 -10.24
CA ALA A 138 9.85 -6.74 -11.15
C ALA A 138 10.08 -7.78 -12.25
N ASP A 139 11.27 -7.83 -12.84
CA ASP A 139 11.63 -8.80 -13.87
C ASP A 139 11.64 -10.23 -13.34
N ALA A 140 12.16 -10.45 -12.13
CA ALA A 140 12.12 -11.76 -11.47
C ALA A 140 10.68 -12.23 -11.19
N LEU A 141 9.78 -11.29 -10.87
CA LEU A 141 8.37 -11.59 -10.56
C LEU A 141 7.48 -11.75 -11.80
N LYS A 142 7.92 -11.34 -13.01
CA LYS A 142 7.17 -11.54 -14.26
C LYS A 142 6.87 -13.01 -14.57
N VAL A 143 7.62 -13.95 -14.00
CA VAL A 143 7.34 -15.39 -14.10
C VAL A 143 5.98 -15.75 -13.46
N PHE A 144 5.48 -14.92 -12.55
CA PHE A 144 4.20 -15.09 -11.86
C PHE A 144 3.10 -14.15 -12.37
N ALA A 145 3.28 -13.50 -13.53
CA ALA A 145 2.30 -12.59 -14.13
C ALA A 145 1.11 -13.36 -14.75
#